data_AF-A0A1X7VJN7-F1
#
_entry.id   AF-A0A1X7VJN7-F1
#
_cell.length_a   1.000
_cell.length_b   1.000
_cell.length_c   1.000
_cell.angle_alpha   90.00
_cell.angle_beta   90.00
_cell.angle_gamma   90.00
#
_symmetry.space_group_name_H-M   'P 1'
#
loop_
_entity.id
_entity.type
_entity.pdbx_description
1 polymer ?
#
loop_
_entity_poly.entity_id
_entity_poly.type
_entity_poly.pdbx_seq_one_letter_code
_entity_poly.pdbx_strand_id
1 'polypeptide(L)' 'MYFKGTDPVVKVKIVTNYTTPSCLKVLICTDAFGMGIDCRDIKVVIHYGVPGNVETYV' A
#
# COMPACT_ATOMS: atom_id res chain seq x y z
N MET A 1 -5.25 -1.50 6.89
CA MET A 1 -4.19 -2.47 6.57
C MET A 1 -4.57 -3.19 5.28
N TYR A 2 -3.64 -3.36 4.35
CA TYR A 2 -3.89 -3.99 3.05
C TYR A 2 -3.02 -5.24 2.91
N PHE A 3 -3.64 -6.41 2.78
CA PHE A 3 -2.94 -7.67 2.57
C PHE A 3 -3.83 -8.64 1.77
N LYS A 4 -3.31 -9.81 1.42
CA LYS A 4 -4.01 -10.79 0.56
C LYS A 4 -5.43 -11.11 1.06
N GLY A 5 -5.60 -11.32 2.36
CA GLY A 5 -6.88 -11.67 2.99
C GLY A 5 -7.80 -10.49 3.32
N THR A 6 -7.44 -9.25 3.01
CA THR A 6 -8.36 -8.11 3.19
C THR A 6 -9.57 -8.27 2.28
N ASP A 7 -10.77 -8.04 2.82
CA ASP A 7 -12.02 -8.09 2.06
C ASP A 7 -11.93 -7.21 0.78
N PRO A 8 -12.37 -7.70 -0.39
CA PRO A 8 -12.30 -6.93 -1.64
C PRO A 8 -12.92 -5.54 -1.56
N VAL A 9 -14.05 -5.39 -0.86
CA VAL A 9 -14.74 -4.10 -0.68
C VAL A 9 -13.87 -3.15 0.14
N VAL A 10 -13.19 -3.67 1.16
CA VAL A 10 -12.29 -2.89 1.99
C VAL A 10 -11.02 -2.50 1.23
N LYS A 11 -10.48 -3.39 0.39
CA LYS A 11 -9.33 -3.08 -0.49
C LYS A 11 -9.64 -1.87 -1.37
N VAL A 12 -10.79 -1.87 -2.05
CA VAL A 12 -11.20 -0.73 -2.90
C VAL A 12 -11.27 0.56 -2.09
N LYS A 13 -11.91 0.54 -0.91
CA LYS A 13 -12.00 1.72 -0.03
C LYS A 13 -10.62 2.22 0.41
N ILE A 14 -9.69 1.34 0.72
CA ILE A 14 -8.32 1.72 1.10
C ILE A 14 -7.62 2.42 -0.06
N VAL A 15 -7.66 1.83 -1.26
CA VAL A 15 -7.03 2.42 -2.45
C VAL A 15 -7.62 3.80 -2.73
N THR A 16 -8.95 3.92 -2.78
CA THR A 16 -9.62 5.21 -3.03
C THR A 16 -9.24 6.26 -1.99
N ASN A 17 -9.25 5.93 -0.70
CA ASN A 17 -8.86 6.88 0.34
C ASN A 17 -7.38 7.27 0.27
N TYR A 18 -6.49 6.39 -0.19
CA TYR A 18 -5.06 6.69 -0.22
C TYR A 18 -4.63 7.44 -1.49
N THR A 19 -5.38 7.31 -2.60
CA THR A 19 -5.07 8.00 -3.86
C THR A 19 -5.83 9.31 -4.04
N THR A 20 -6.82 9.60 -3.20
CA THR A 20 -7.59 10.85 -3.21
C THR A 20 -7.39 11.63 -1.90
N PRO A 21 -7.68 12.94 -1.86
CA PRO A 21 -7.60 13.70 -0.62
C PRO A 21 -8.45 13.09 0.48
N SER A 22 -7.80 12.53 1.50
CA SER A 22 -8.45 11.94 2.65
C SER A 22 -7.67 12.16 3.94
N CYS A 23 -8.27 11.76 5.06
CA CYS A 23 -7.62 11.70 6.36
C CYS A 23 -6.69 10.48 6.53
N LEU A 24 -6.66 9.53 5.59
CA LEU A 24 -5.79 8.36 5.64
C LEU A 24 -4.36 8.77 5.24
N LYS A 25 -3.48 8.91 6.24
CA LYS A 25 -2.08 9.36 6.05
C LYS A 25 -1.05 8.25 6.02
N VAL A 26 -1.36 7.11 6.61
CA VAL A 26 -0.45 5.97 6.73
C VAL A 26 -1.17 4.71 6.29
N LEU A 27 -0.52 3.96 5.42
CA LEU A 27 -0.96 2.64 4.98
C LEU A 27 0.06 1.58 5.39
N ILE A 28 -0.42 0.58 6.13
CA ILE A 28 0.33 -0.64 6.42
C ILE A 28 -0.10 -1.70 5.42
N CYS A 29 0.84 -2.22 4.64
CA CYS A 29 0.57 -3.23 3.63
C CYS A 29 1.70 -4.26 3.50
N THR A 30 1.37 -5.39 2.87
CA THR A 30 2.38 -6.28 2.28
C THR A 30 2.61 -5.90 0.82
N ASP A 31 3.60 -6.52 0.16
CA ASP A 31 3.99 -6.27 -1.23
C ASP A 31 2.82 -6.33 -2.23
N ALA A 32 1.73 -7.03 -1.86
CA ALA A 32 0.49 -7.11 -2.63
C ALA A 32 -0.17 -5.75 -2.94
N PHE A 33 0.13 -4.68 -2.22
CA PHE A 33 -0.42 -3.36 -2.51
C PHE A 33 0.23 -2.67 -3.72
N GLY A 34 1.50 -2.96 -4.02
CA GLY A 34 2.25 -2.21 -5.06
C GLY A 34 1.79 -2.48 -6.50
N MET A 35 1.04 -3.55 -6.74
CA MET A 35 0.70 -3.98 -8.11
C MET A 35 -0.46 -3.17 -8.70
N GLY A 36 -0.17 -2.30 -9.67
CA GLY A 36 -1.19 -1.61 -10.47
C GLY A 36 -1.88 -0.43 -9.79
N ILE A 37 -1.28 0.11 -8.71
CA ILE A 37 -1.78 1.29 -8.01
C ILE A 37 -0.82 2.45 -8.23
N ASP A 38 -1.35 3.59 -8.70
CA ASP A 38 -0.63 4.86 -8.74
C ASP A 38 -1.00 5.70 -7.51
N CYS A 39 -0.12 5.68 -6.50
CA CYS A 39 -0.21 6.56 -5.34
C CYS A 39 0.77 7.72 -5.50
N ARG A 40 0.26 8.90 -5.83
CA ARG A 40 1.07 10.11 -5.90
C ARG A 40 1.35 10.67 -4.50
N ASP A 41 2.41 11.46 -4.41
CA ASP A 41 2.78 12.22 -3.21
C ASP A 41 3.18 11.37 -1.98
N ILE A 42 3.66 10.14 -2.19
CA ILE A 42 4.26 9.32 -1.13
C ILE A 42 5.58 9.97 -0.68
N LYS A 43 5.64 10.36 0.59
CA LYS A 43 6.81 11.03 1.16
C LYS A 43 7.84 10.06 1.73
N VAL A 44 7.36 8.95 2.28
CA VAL A 44 8.19 7.98 3.00
C VAL A 44 7.62 6.58 2.78
N VAL A 45 8.51 5.63 2.49
CA VAL A 45 8.24 4.19 2.50
C VAL A 45 9.11 3.56 3.57
N ILE A 46 8.52 2.76 4.45
CA ILE A 46 9.23 2.06 5.54
C ILE A 46 9.07 0.57 5.33
N HIS A 47 10.18 -0.13 5.05
CA HIS A 47 10.21 -1.59 5.03
C HIS A 47 10.37 -2.11 6.46
N TYR A 48 9.26 -2.59 7.05
CA TYR A 48 9.28 -3.12 8.42
C TYR A 48 10.11 -4.42 8.54
N GLY A 49 10.11 -5.24 7.49
CA GLY A 49 10.96 -6.42 7.36
C GLY A 49 11.81 -6.34 6.10
N VAL A 50 12.91 -7.11 6.07
CA VAL A 50 13.78 -7.20 4.89
C VAL A 50 13.00 -7.88 3.75
N PRO A 51 12.94 -7.27 2.55
CA PRO A 51 12.30 -7.89 1.38
C PRO A 51 12.99 -9.19 0.97
N GLY A 52 12.27 -10.06 0.26
CA GLY A 52 12.80 -11.37 -0.15
C GLY A 52 13.93 -11.31 -1.18
N ASN A 53 14.02 -10.22 -1.94
CA ASN A 53 15.07 -9.95 -2.92
C ASN A 53 15.19 -8.44 -3.19
N VAL A 54 16.21 -8.04 -3.96
CA VAL A 54 16.48 -6.63 -4.27
C VAL A 54 15.38 -6.05 -5.15
N GLU A 55 14.83 -6.84 -6.06
CA GLU A 55 13.78 -6.42 -6.99
C GLU A 55 12.47 -6.07 -6.26
N THR A 56 12.21 -6.66 -5.10
CA THR A 56 11.02 -6.35 -4.28
C THR A 56 11.22 -5.06 -3.45
N TYR A 57 12.46 -4.62 -3.27
CA TYR A 57 12.78 -3.38 -2.57
C TYR A 57 12.71 -2.14 -3.48
N VAL A 58 13.04 -2.30 -4.76
CA VAL A 58 13.16 -1.22 -5.77
C VAL A 58 11.86 -1.02 -6.52
#